data_AF-A0AAE0Z8U9-F1
#
_entry.id   AF-A0AAE0Z8U9-F1
#
_cell.length_a   1.000
_cell.length_b   1.000
_cell.length_c   1.000
_cell.angle_alpha   90.00
_cell.angle_beta   90.00
_cell.angle_gamma   90.00
#
_symmetry.space_group_name_H-M   'P 1'
#
loop_
_entity.id
_entity.type
_entity.pdbx_description
1 polymer ?
#
loop_
_entity_poly.entity_id
_entity_poly.type
_entity_poly.pdbx_seq_one_letter_code
_entity_poly.pdbx_strand_id
1 'polypeptide(L)'
;MTPTDNISSSHGEDDNISRLTNLGHPTQTMEKIFYTVSPIIWFTTALVGLLGLIGNVLNLIVYIKLGFFETIHICCAAMAISDIGCILTAMWLGMTCFSPIVQSLLAQYRVQTDLCLFAGFTGGWWHGAFSRTTALLTAWISIERFCASSVPSE
;
A
#
# COMPACT_ATOMS: atom_id res chain seq x y z
N MET A 1 -66.23 6.85 -12.96
CA MET A 1 -65.12 5.89 -13.05
C MET A 1 -63.92 6.64 -13.58
N THR A 2 -63.14 7.21 -12.66
CA THR A 2 -61.98 8.06 -12.94
C THR A 2 -60.73 7.19 -13.12
N PRO A 3 -60.03 7.26 -14.27
CA PRO A 3 -58.75 6.61 -14.47
C PRO A 3 -57.64 7.61 -14.11
N THR A 4 -57.24 7.67 -12.84
CA THR A 4 -56.17 8.59 -12.40
C THR A 4 -55.09 7.97 -11.54
N ASP A 5 -55.24 6.71 -11.11
CA ASP A 5 -54.36 6.16 -10.07
C ASP A 5 -53.22 5.27 -10.60
N ASN A 6 -53.15 5.01 -11.91
CA ASN A 6 -52.12 4.13 -12.50
C ASN A 6 -50.91 4.85 -13.13
N ILE A 7 -50.98 6.16 -13.37
CA ILE A 7 -49.90 6.91 -14.03
C ILE A 7 -48.83 7.38 -13.03
N SER A 8 -49.22 7.66 -11.78
CA SER A 8 -48.30 8.16 -10.75
C SER A 8 -47.33 7.10 -10.21
N SER A 9 -47.69 5.80 -10.25
CA SER A 9 -46.84 4.73 -9.73
C SER A 9 -45.74 4.34 -10.73
N SER A 10 -46.07 4.29 -12.03
CA SER A 10 -45.11 3.94 -13.09
C SER A 10 -43.94 4.92 -13.14
N HIS A 11 -44.22 6.22 -13.03
CA HIS A 11 -43.18 7.25 -13.15
C HIS A 11 -42.11 7.14 -12.04
N GLY A 12 -42.52 6.78 -10.82
CA GLY A 12 -41.60 6.58 -9.70
C GLY A 12 -40.75 5.30 -9.82
N GLU A 13 -41.28 4.24 -10.42
CA GLU A 13 -40.52 3.00 -10.68
C GLU A 13 -39.52 3.18 -11.83
N ASP A 14 -39.92 3.87 -12.90
CA ASP A 14 -39.06 4.16 -14.05
C ASP A 14 -37.87 5.05 -13.65
N ASP A 15 -38.09 6.03 -12.77
CA ASP A 15 -37.03 6.88 -12.22
C ASP A 15 -36.04 6.08 -11.35
N ASN A 16 -36.52 5.13 -10.54
CA ASN A 16 -35.66 4.29 -9.70
C ASN A 16 -34.85 3.29 -10.53
N ILE A 17 -35.46 2.68 -11.55
CA ILE A 17 -34.77 1.79 -12.49
C ILE A 17 -33.72 2.60 -13.27
N SER A 18 -34.07 3.80 -13.73
CA SER A 18 -33.11 4.69 -14.42
C SER A 18 -31.93 5.05 -13.52
N ARG A 19 -32.17 5.36 -12.23
CA ARG A 19 -31.10 5.65 -11.26
C ARG A 19 -30.24 4.42 -10.94
N LEU A 20 -30.85 3.24 -10.79
CA LEU A 20 -30.11 1.97 -10.58
C LEU A 20 -29.27 1.60 -11.81
N THR A 21 -29.79 1.83 -13.01
CA THR A 21 -29.06 1.57 -14.26
C THR A 21 -27.90 2.56 -14.43
N ASN A 22 -28.12 3.84 -14.08
CA ASN A 22 -27.09 4.88 -14.13
C ASN A 22 -26.05 4.74 -13.01
N LEU A 23 -26.38 4.14 -11.87
CA LEU A 23 -25.44 3.77 -10.81
C LEU A 23 -24.69 2.48 -11.13
N GLY A 24 -25.36 1.51 -11.77
CA GLY A 24 -24.77 0.24 -12.20
C GLY A 24 -23.66 0.43 -13.24
N HIS A 25 -23.87 1.35 -14.19
CA HIS A 25 -22.92 1.64 -15.26
C HIS A 25 -21.51 2.09 -14.79
N PRO A 26 -21.36 3.08 -13.88
CA PRO A 26 -20.07 3.45 -13.33
C PRO A 26 -19.49 2.35 -12.45
N THR A 27 -20.27 1.64 -11.63
CA THR A 27 -19.72 0.51 -10.83
C THR A 27 -19.14 -0.59 -11.71
N GLN A 28 -19.82 -1.00 -12.78
CA GLN A 28 -19.29 -2.04 -13.67
C GLN A 28 -18.08 -1.58 -14.48
N THR A 29 -18.01 -0.29 -14.80
CA THR A 29 -16.83 0.29 -15.47
C THR A 29 -15.62 0.25 -14.52
N MET A 30 -15.82 0.62 -13.24
CA MET A 30 -14.77 0.59 -12.22
C MET A 30 -14.29 -0.84 -11.93
N GLU A 31 -15.19 -1.82 -11.88
CA GLU A 31 -14.83 -3.23 -11.67
C GLU A 31 -13.96 -3.77 -12.82
N LYS A 32 -14.31 -3.47 -14.07
CA LYS A 32 -13.51 -3.90 -15.25
C LYS A 32 -12.11 -3.28 -15.24
N ILE A 33 -12.01 -2.00 -14.87
CA ILE A 33 -10.72 -1.31 -14.72
C ILE A 33 -9.92 -2.00 -13.61
N PHE A 34 -10.53 -2.24 -12.45
CA PHE A 34 -9.88 -2.88 -11.30
C PHE A 34 -9.32 -4.27 -11.65
N TYR A 35 -10.11 -5.10 -12.33
CA TYR A 35 -9.67 -6.42 -12.79
C TYR A 35 -8.51 -6.36 -13.79
N THR A 36 -8.47 -5.33 -14.64
CA THR A 36 -7.41 -5.16 -15.64
C THR A 36 -6.11 -4.65 -15.02
N VAL A 37 -6.18 -3.72 -14.06
CA VAL A 37 -4.98 -3.13 -13.43
C VAL A 37 -4.41 -3.98 -12.30
N SER A 38 -5.24 -4.76 -11.61
CA SER A 38 -4.84 -5.65 -10.52
C SER A 38 -3.63 -6.56 -10.85
N PRO A 39 -3.62 -7.33 -11.97
CA PRO A 39 -2.49 -8.20 -12.27
C PRO A 39 -1.20 -7.42 -12.57
N ILE A 40 -1.31 -6.24 -13.19
CA ILE A 40 -0.18 -5.38 -13.52
C ILE A 40 0.45 -4.81 -12.24
N ILE A 41 -0.39 -4.32 -11.32
CA ILE A 41 0.03 -3.81 -10.01
C ILE A 41 0.69 -4.92 -9.20
N TRP A 42 0.10 -6.12 -9.19
CA TRP A 42 0.65 -7.26 -8.48
C TRP A 42 2.02 -7.66 -9.03
N PHE A 43 2.16 -7.76 -10.35
CA PHE A 43 3.42 -8.14 -11.00
C PHE A 43 4.53 -7.11 -10.78
N THR A 44 4.21 -5.82 -10.91
CA THR A 44 5.17 -4.73 -10.68
C THR A 44 5.57 -4.64 -9.21
N THR A 45 4.63 -4.80 -8.28
CA THR A 45 4.90 -4.82 -6.84
C THR A 45 5.77 -6.03 -6.47
N ALA A 46 5.54 -7.20 -7.07
CA ALA A 46 6.36 -8.38 -6.85
C ALA A 46 7.81 -8.19 -7.37
N LEU A 47 7.98 -7.61 -8.56
CA LEU A 47 9.30 -7.31 -9.12
C LEU A 47 10.06 -6.27 -8.31
N VAL A 48 9.43 -5.14 -8.01
CA VAL A 48 10.03 -4.07 -7.20
C VAL A 48 10.32 -4.58 -5.79
N GLY A 49 9.44 -5.38 -5.22
CA GLY A 49 9.64 -6.01 -3.92
C GLY A 49 10.83 -6.98 -3.91
N LEU A 50 10.98 -7.83 -4.93
CA LEU A 50 12.10 -8.77 -5.02
C LEU A 50 13.43 -8.03 -5.19
N LEU A 51 13.49 -7.07 -6.13
CA LEU A 51 14.70 -6.29 -6.39
C LEU A 51 15.08 -5.44 -5.17
N GLY A 52 14.09 -4.79 -4.55
CA GLY A 52 14.29 -4.00 -3.33
C GLY A 52 14.72 -4.86 -2.14
N LEU A 53 14.15 -6.06 -1.98
CA LEU A 53 14.53 -6.96 -0.89
C LEU A 53 15.98 -7.41 -1.05
N ILE A 54 16.38 -7.84 -2.25
CA ILE A 54 17.75 -8.26 -2.54
C ILE A 54 18.73 -7.09 -2.32
N GLY A 55 18.42 -5.92 -2.87
CA GLY A 55 19.28 -4.73 -2.73
C GLY A 55 19.46 -4.30 -1.28
N ASN A 56 18.37 -4.24 -0.51
CA ASN A 56 18.41 -3.83 0.89
C ASN A 56 19.08 -4.89 1.78
N VAL A 57 18.88 -6.18 1.52
CA VAL A 57 19.58 -7.25 2.25
C VAL A 57 21.07 -7.23 1.97
N LEU A 58 21.49 -7.05 0.71
CA LEU A 58 22.92 -6.92 0.37
C LEU A 58 23.55 -5.71 1.06
N ASN A 59 22.87 -4.56 1.03
CA ASN A 59 23.29 -3.37 1.75
C ASN A 59 23.46 -3.63 3.25
N LEU A 60 22.49 -4.29 3.88
CA LEU A 60 22.56 -4.64 5.29
C LEU A 60 23.77 -5.55 5.62
N ILE A 61 24.01 -6.59 4.81
CA ILE A 61 25.15 -7.51 5.00
C ILE A 61 26.48 -6.75 4.87
N VAL A 62 26.59 -5.90 3.85
CA VAL A 62 27.81 -5.10 3.62
C VAL A 62 28.05 -4.16 4.81
N TYR A 63 27.05 -3.44 5.30
CA TYR A 63 27.22 -2.53 6.43
C TYR A 63 27.53 -3.24 7.75
N ILE A 64 26.93 -4.41 8.01
CA ILE A 64 27.28 -5.24 9.17
C ILE A 64 28.75 -5.71 9.08
N LYS A 65 29.24 -6.01 7.86
CA LYS A 65 30.62 -6.43 7.63
C LYS A 65 31.63 -5.29 7.70
N LEU A 66 31.25 -4.06 7.38
CA LEU A 66 32.11 -2.88 7.48
C LEU A 66 32.37 -2.45 8.94
N GLY A 67 31.51 -2.85 9.88
CA GLY A 67 31.65 -2.55 11.31
C GLY A 67 31.06 -1.20 11.71
N PHE A 68 30.40 -1.16 12.88
CA PHE A 68 29.64 -0.01 13.40
C PHE A 68 30.52 1.09 14.02
N PHE A 69 31.66 1.40 13.40
CA PHE A 69 32.57 2.43 13.91
C PHE A 69 32.13 3.85 13.51
N GLU A 70 31.48 3.99 12.36
CA GLU A 70 30.99 5.26 11.84
C GLU A 70 29.46 5.33 11.88
N THR A 71 28.93 6.47 12.31
CA THR A 71 27.49 6.73 12.41
C THR A 71 26.78 6.58 11.06
N ILE A 72 27.46 6.90 9.96
CA ILE A 72 26.97 6.73 8.59
C ILE A 72 26.61 5.26 8.29
N HIS A 73 27.44 4.30 8.71
CA HIS A 73 27.18 2.88 8.43
C HIS A 73 25.96 2.36 9.21
N ILE A 74 25.76 2.84 10.45
CA ILE A 74 24.58 2.54 11.26
C ILE A 74 23.32 3.11 10.59
N CYS A 75 23.38 4.36 10.12
CA CYS A 75 22.24 5.01 9.46
C CYS A 75 21.87 4.32 8.13
N CYS A 76 22.87 3.91 7.35
CA CYS A 76 22.64 3.14 6.13
C CYS A 76 22.05 1.75 6.41
N ALA A 77 22.49 1.06 7.46
CA ALA A 77 21.89 -0.20 7.89
C ALA A 77 20.43 -0.02 8.35
N ALA A 78 20.14 1.05 9.10
CA ALA A 78 18.79 1.40 9.52
C ALA A 78 17.87 1.73 8.33
N MET A 79 18.39 2.40 7.29
CA MET A 79 17.66 2.65 6.05
C MET A 79 17.30 1.33 5.35
N ALA A 80 18.27 0.42 5.19
CA ALA A 80 18.02 -0.88 4.58
C ALA A 80 16.95 -1.70 5.34
N ILE A 81 16.96 -1.66 6.67
CA ILE A 81 15.93 -2.32 7.50
C ILE A 81 14.56 -1.66 7.29
N SER A 82 14.50 -0.33 7.25
CA SER A 82 13.27 0.43 7.00
C SER A 82 12.67 0.08 5.63
N ASP A 83 13.51 -0.03 4.60
CA ASP A 83 13.06 -0.34 3.25
C ASP A 83 12.60 -1.80 3.11
N ILE A 84 13.23 -2.75 3.80
CA ILE A 84 12.73 -4.15 3.89
C ILE A 84 11.33 -4.16 4.53
N GLY A 85 11.13 -3.40 5.61
CA GLY A 85 9.83 -3.25 6.24
C GLY A 85 8.78 -2.66 5.30
N CYS A 86 9.14 -1.62 4.56
CA CYS A 86 8.28 -0.99 3.57
C CYS A 86 7.86 -1.99 2.47
N ILE A 87 8.81 -2.75 1.93
CA ILE A 87 8.55 -3.80 0.93
C ILE A 87 7.64 -4.90 1.49
N LEU A 88 7.90 -5.38 2.71
CA LEU A 88 7.06 -6.39 3.35
C LEU A 88 5.62 -5.90 3.51
N THR A 89 5.43 -4.64 3.93
CA THR A 89 4.09 -4.05 4.08
C THR A 89 3.39 -3.81 2.74
N ALA A 90 4.12 -3.43 1.69
CA ALA A 90 3.59 -3.29 0.34
C ALA A 90 3.18 -4.65 -0.25
N MET A 91 4.00 -5.69 -0.06
CA MET A 91 3.67 -7.06 -0.45
C MET A 91 2.47 -7.58 0.34
N TRP A 92 2.38 -7.30 1.63
CA TRP A 92 1.23 -7.65 2.46
C TRP A 92 -0.06 -6.98 1.99
N LEU A 93 -0.01 -5.69 1.66
CA LEU A 93 -1.15 -4.95 1.12
C LEU A 93 -1.57 -5.49 -0.25
N GLY A 94 -0.60 -5.79 -1.13
CA GLY A 94 -0.88 -6.42 -2.43
C GLY A 94 -1.49 -7.81 -2.27
N MET A 95 -1.02 -8.61 -1.32
CA MET A 95 -1.53 -9.95 -1.05
C MET A 95 -2.95 -9.91 -0.46
N THR A 96 -3.21 -9.03 0.51
CA THR A 96 -4.52 -8.89 1.15
C THR A 96 -5.58 -8.32 0.21
N CYS A 97 -5.22 -7.38 -0.68
CA CYS A 97 -6.16 -6.73 -1.59
C CYS A 97 -6.46 -7.57 -2.85
N PHE A 98 -5.46 -8.30 -3.36
CA PHE A 98 -5.56 -8.97 -4.67
C PHE A 98 -5.54 -10.51 -4.63
N SER A 99 -5.20 -11.14 -3.50
CA SER A 99 -5.20 -12.60 -3.43
C SER A 99 -6.56 -13.15 -2.97
N PRO A 100 -7.23 -14.02 -3.76
CA PRO A 100 -8.46 -14.69 -3.35
C PRO A 100 -8.24 -15.67 -2.19
N ILE A 101 -6.99 -16.08 -1.93
CA ILE A 101 -6.61 -16.99 -0.85
C ILE A 101 -6.78 -16.30 0.51
N VAL A 102 -6.41 -15.02 0.60
CA VAL A 102 -6.55 -14.26 1.84
C VAL A 102 -8.02 -13.98 2.11
N GLN A 103 -8.80 -13.64 1.08
CA GLN A 103 -10.25 -13.47 1.19
C GLN A 103 -10.95 -14.76 1.62
N SER A 104 -10.57 -15.92 1.08
CA SER A 104 -11.16 -17.20 1.46
C SER A 104 -10.79 -17.64 2.87
N LEU A 105 -9.55 -17.37 3.31
CA LEU A 105 -9.11 -17.62 4.69
C LEU A 105 -9.81 -16.71 5.70
N LEU A 106 -9.98 -15.41 5.39
CA LEU A 106 -10.71 -14.48 6.24
C LEU A 106 -12.21 -14.82 6.30
N ALA A 107 -12.79 -15.28 5.18
CA ALA A 107 -14.15 -15.79 5.13
C ALA A 107 -14.32 -17.07 5.98
N GLN A 108 -13.36 -17.99 5.96
CA GLN A 108 -13.36 -19.18 6.82
C GLN A 108 -13.28 -18.83 8.31
N TYR A 109 -12.54 -17.78 8.67
CA TYR A 109 -12.40 -17.36 10.07
C TYR A 109 -13.59 -16.56 10.61
N ARG A 110 -14.66 -16.33 9.81
CA ARG A 110 -15.87 -15.57 10.21
C ARG A 110 -15.57 -14.16 10.75
N VAL A 111 -14.44 -13.60 10.38
CA VAL A 111 -14.05 -12.24 10.76
C VAL A 111 -14.83 -11.29 9.86
N GLN A 112 -16.00 -10.82 10.32
CA GLN A 112 -16.80 -9.75 9.70
C GLN A 112 -16.10 -8.40 9.88
N THR A 113 -14.85 -8.30 9.42
CA THR A 113 -14.11 -7.04 9.48
C THR A 113 -13.94 -6.56 8.06
N ASP A 114 -14.28 -5.28 7.83
CA ASP A 114 -14.06 -4.62 6.55
C ASP A 114 -12.63 -4.88 6.08
N LEU A 115 -12.49 -5.62 4.99
CA LEU A 115 -11.19 -6.03 4.45
C LEU A 115 -10.31 -4.80 4.19
N CYS A 116 -10.92 -3.69 3.80
CA CYS A 116 -10.28 -2.40 3.60
C CYS A 116 -9.71 -1.82 4.90
N LEU A 117 -10.43 -1.95 6.01
CA LEU A 117 -10.02 -1.44 7.32
C LEU A 117 -8.91 -2.32 7.92
N PHE A 118 -8.99 -3.64 7.75
CA PHE A 118 -7.95 -4.58 8.13
C PHE A 118 -6.67 -4.37 7.31
N ALA A 119 -6.77 -4.20 5.99
CA ALA A 119 -5.64 -3.92 5.11
C ALA A 119 -5.02 -2.55 5.41
N GLY A 120 -5.83 -1.53 5.70
CA GLY A 120 -5.37 -0.21 6.14
C GLY A 120 -4.61 -0.25 7.47
N PHE A 121 -5.10 -1.03 8.43
CA PHE A 121 -4.46 -1.17 9.73
C PHE A 121 -3.17 -2.00 9.68
N THR A 122 -3.19 -3.14 8.99
CA THR A 122 -2.06 -4.09 8.95
C THR A 122 -0.99 -3.74 7.91
N GLY A 123 -1.38 -3.10 6.80
CA GLY A 123 -0.45 -2.70 5.74
C GLY A 123 -0.24 -1.19 5.68
N GLY A 124 -1.32 -0.41 5.59
CA GLY A 124 -1.25 1.04 5.36
C GLY A 124 -0.54 1.81 6.48
N TRP A 125 -0.85 1.51 7.74
CA TRP A 125 -0.23 2.17 8.89
C TRP A 125 1.28 1.90 8.97
N TRP A 126 1.67 0.63 8.77
CA TRP A 126 3.06 0.20 8.82
C TRP A 126 3.88 0.80 7.68
N HIS A 127 3.33 0.82 6.46
CA HIS A 127 3.97 1.47 5.32
C HIS A 127 4.22 2.97 5.59
N GLY A 128 3.23 3.67 6.18
CA GLY A 128 3.37 5.06 6.57
C GLY A 128 4.46 5.27 7.63
N ALA A 129 4.58 4.37 8.60
CA ALA A 129 5.63 4.42 9.62
C ALA A 129 7.03 4.24 9.00
N PHE A 130 7.21 3.24 8.11
CA PHE A 130 8.50 3.01 7.44
C PHE A 130 8.92 4.17 6.54
N SER A 131 7.99 4.74 5.77
CA SER A 131 8.27 5.91 4.92
C SER A 131 8.78 7.11 5.74
N ARG A 132 8.19 7.35 6.93
CA ARG A 132 8.64 8.41 7.84
C ARG A 132 10.04 8.12 8.41
N THR A 133 10.32 6.87 8.79
CA THR A 133 11.64 6.47 9.28
C THR A 133 12.72 6.69 8.22
N THR A 134 12.47 6.29 6.96
CA THR A 134 13.40 6.51 5.85
C THR A 134 13.63 8.01 5.59
N ALA A 135 12.58 8.84 5.67
CA ALA A 135 12.72 10.30 5.53
C ALA A 135 13.54 10.93 6.67
N LEU A 136 13.32 10.52 7.92
CA LEU A 136 14.08 10.99 9.08
C LEU A 136 15.56 10.57 9.01
N LEU A 137 15.84 9.34 8.58
CA LEU A 137 17.21 8.87 8.37
C LEU A 137 17.93 9.64 7.25
N THR A 138 17.22 9.95 6.16
CA THR A 138 17.75 10.77 5.06
C THR A 138 18.11 12.18 5.53
N ALA A 139 17.24 12.78 6.35
CA ALA A 139 17.51 14.08 6.96
C ALA A 139 18.73 14.04 7.89
N TRP A 140 18.84 13.00 8.73
CA TRP A 140 19.98 12.80 9.62
C TRP A 140 21.31 12.70 8.87
N ILE A 141 21.38 11.88 7.82
CA ILE A 141 22.58 11.72 6.99
C ILE A 141 22.99 13.03 6.31
N SER A 142 22.01 13.84 5.91
CA SER A 142 22.26 15.15 5.32
C SER A 142 22.87 16.12 6.34
N ILE A 143 22.37 16.10 7.58
CA ILE A 143 22.92 16.90 8.69
C ILE A 143 24.35 16.45 9.00
N GLU A 144 24.62 15.14 9.08
CA GLU A 144 25.94 14.63 9.40
C GLU A 144 26.97 15.05 8.35
N ARG A 145 26.63 14.95 7.05
CA ARG A 145 27.49 15.42 5.95
C ARG A 145 27.75 16.92 6.01
N PHE A 146 26.73 17.70 6.34
CA PHE A 146 26.88 19.15 6.48
C PHE A 146 27.79 19.49 7.67
N CYS A 147 27.56 18.88 8.84
CA CYS A 147 28.37 19.07 10.04
C CYS A 147 29.83 18.71 9.78
N ALA A 148 30.09 17.54 9.19
CA ALA A 148 31.44 17.09 8.83
C ALA A 148 32.15 18.05 7.87
N SER A 149 31.43 18.68 6.93
CA SER A 149 32.02 19.67 6.02
C SER A 149 32.23 21.05 6.66
N SER A 150 31.50 21.37 7.73
CA SER A 150 31.48 22.69 8.36
C SER A 150 32.51 22.88 9.49
N VAL A 151 33.11 21.78 9.97
CA VAL A 151 34.18 21.82 10.97
C VAL A 151 35.53 21.79 10.23
N PRO A 152 36.19 22.94 10.01
CA PRO A 152 37.55 22.95 9.51
C PRO A 152 38.48 22.31 10.55
N SER A 153 39.35 21.41 10.10
CA SER A 153 40.49 20.95 10.90
C SER A 153 41.48 22.11 11.00
N GLU A 154 41.70 22.62 12.22
CA GLU A 154 42.79 23.55 12.55
C GLU A 154 44.17 22.89 12.42
#